data_AF-A0A5K7XBI8-F1
#
_entry.id   AF-A0A5K7XBI8-F1
#
_cell.length_a   1.000
_cell.length_b   1.000
_cell.length_c   1.000
_cell.angle_alpha   90.00
_cell.angle_beta   90.00
_cell.angle_gamma   90.00
#
_symmetry.space_group_name_H-M   'P 1'
#
loop_
_entity.id
_entity.type
_entity.pdbx_description
1 polymer ?
#
loop_
_entity_poly.entity_id
_entity_poly.type
_entity_poly.pdbx_seq_one_letter_code
_entity_poly.pdbx_strand_id
1 'polypeptide(L)' 'MQLEISPENAAFLQSQVAAGRFQSPDAALEAAIALLKRRVELREHVLKGCDQLDRGEYIELDDEGLEKFFNELFNIAGV' A
#
# COMPACT_ATOMS: atom_id res chain seq x y z
N MET A 1 7.40 -25.34 -0.93
CA MET A 1 8.22 -24.47 -0.07
C MET A 1 7.48 -24.30 1.23
N GLN A 2 8.07 -24.70 2.36
CA GLN A 2 7.45 -24.61 3.68
C GLN A 2 8.07 -23.41 4.39
N LEU A 3 7.24 -22.41 4.72
CA LEU A 3 7.67 -21.21 5.43
C LEU A 3 7.52 -21.46 6.92
N GLU A 4 8.63 -21.40 7.65
CA GLU A 4 8.61 -21.47 9.11
C GLU A 4 8.38 -20.07 9.68
N ILE A 5 7.28 -19.92 10.43
CA ILE A 5 7.01 -18.70 11.20
C ILE A 5 7.59 -18.85 12.61
N SER A 6 8.10 -17.75 13.15
CA SER A 6 8.61 -17.76 14.53
C SER A 6 7.49 -18.10 15.52
N PRO A 7 7.83 -18.71 16.68
CA PRO A 7 6.83 -18.99 17.72
C PRO A 7 6.08 -17.75 18.18
N GLU A 8 6.75 -16.60 18.24
CA GLU A 8 6.16 -15.31 18.59
C GLU A 8 5.10 -14.87 17.57
N ASN A 9 5.41 -14.97 16.27
CA ASN A 9 4.45 -14.62 15.22
C ASN A 9 3.26 -15.58 15.20
N ALA A 10 3.49 -16.88 15.44
CA ALA A 10 2.42 -17.86 15.57
C ALA A 10 1.49 -17.52 16.75
N ALA A 11 2.05 -17.16 17.91
CA ALA A 11 1.28 -16.75 19.08
C ALA A 11 0.48 -15.46 18.81
N PHE A 12 1.06 -14.50 18.11
CA PHE A 12 0.37 -13.28 17.69
C PHE A 12 -0.82 -13.58 16.77
N LEU A 13 -0.65 -14.43 15.75
CA LEU A 13 -1.74 -14.82 14.85
C LEU A 13 -2.87 -15.51 15.63
N GLN A 14 -2.52 -16.41 16.55
CA GLN A 14 -3.50 -17.05 17.44
C GLN A 14 -4.25 -16.04 18.30
N SER A 15 -3.57 -15.01 18.83
CA SER A 15 -4.22 -13.98 19.64
C SER A 15 -5.22 -13.15 18.83
N GLN A 16 -4.97 -12.92 17.53
CA GLN A 16 -5.92 -12.21 16.67
C GLN A 16 -7.19 -13.01 16.41
N VAL A 17 -7.06 -14.33 16.27
CA VAL A 17 -8.22 -15.24 16.12
C VAL A 17 -8.99 -15.35 17.43
N ALA A 18 -8.29 -15.49 18.57
CA ALA A 18 -8.91 -15.52 19.89
C ALA A 18 -9.68 -14.23 20.21
N ALA A 19 -9.20 -13.08 19.68
CA ALA A 19 -9.89 -11.80 19.76
C ALA A 19 -11.06 -11.64 18.76
N GLY A 20 -11.34 -12.65 17.94
CA GLY A 20 -12.43 -12.63 16.95
C GLY A 20 -12.18 -11.74 15.73
N ARG A 21 -10.95 -11.26 15.51
CA ARG A 21 -10.63 -10.36 14.38
C ARG A 21 -10.50 -11.10 13.06
N PHE A 22 -10.08 -12.36 13.10
CA PHE A 22 -9.92 -13.22 11.93
C PHE A 22 -10.49 -14.61 12.22
N GLN A 23 -10.93 -15.29 11.16
CA GLN A 23 -11.55 -16.62 11.25
C GLN A 23 -10.51 -17.74 11.46
N SER A 24 -9.25 -17.51 11.09
CA SER A 24 -8.16 -18.48 11.24
C SER A 24 -6.80 -17.79 11.27
N PRO A 25 -5.72 -18.48 11.74
CA PRO A 25 -4.36 -17.96 11.67
C PRO A 25 -3.92 -17.68 10.23
N ASP A 26 -4.34 -18.51 9.27
CA ASP A 26 -4.02 -18.33 7.84
C ASP A 26 -4.68 -17.06 7.29
N ALA A 27 -5.93 -16.77 7.66
CA ALA A 27 -6.60 -15.55 7.23
C ALA A 27 -5.91 -14.29 7.80
N ALA A 28 -5.43 -14.36 9.04
CA ALA A 28 -4.63 -13.28 9.63
C ALA A 28 -3.27 -13.12 8.94
N LEU A 29 -2.64 -14.23 8.55
CA LEU A 29 -1.37 -14.22 7.83
C LEU A 29 -1.50 -13.64 6.42
N GLU A 30 -2.54 -14.03 5.67
CA GLU A 30 -2.84 -13.46 4.35
C GLU A 30 -3.07 -11.95 4.44
N ALA A 31 -3.81 -11.47 5.44
CA ALA A 31 -4.00 -10.05 5.67
C ALA A 31 -2.68 -9.33 5.97
N ALA A 32 -1.80 -9.93 6.77
CA ALA A 32 -0.47 -9.38 7.06
C ALA A 32 0.41 -9.32 5.79
N ILE A 33 0.37 -10.35 4.95
CA ILE A 33 1.08 -10.39 3.67
C ILE A 33 0.54 -9.33 2.71
N ALA A 34 -0.79 -9.14 2.64
CA ALA A 34 -1.40 -8.10 1.82
C ALA A 34 -0.94 -6.69 2.24
N LEU A 35 -0.84 -6.42 3.55
CA LEU A 35 -0.29 -5.17 4.07
C LEU A 35 1.18 -4.99 3.68
N LEU A 36 1.98 -6.06 3.75
CA LEU A 36 3.39 -6.02 3.33
C LEU A 36 3.53 -5.69 1.85
N LYS A 37 2.74 -6.35 0.98
CA LYS A 37 2.73 -6.09 -0.47
C LYS A 37 2.38 -4.64 -0.76
N ARG A 38 1.30 -4.12 -0.17
CA ARG A 38 0.89 -2.72 -0.36
C ARG A 38 1.96 -1.72 0.08
N ARG A 39 2.70 -2.03 1.15
CA ARG A 39 3.82 -1.20 1.61
C ARG A 39 4.97 -1.20 0.60
N VAL A 40 5.30 -2.35 0.03
CA VAL A 40 6.35 -2.48 -1.00
C VAL A 40 5.95 -1.69 -2.24
N GLU A 41 4.73 -1.91 -2.75
CA GLU A 41 4.18 -1.19 -3.92
C GLU A 41 4.18 0.32 -3.72
N LEU A 42 3.73 0.81 -2.55
CA LEU A 42 3.75 2.25 -2.25
C LEU A 42 5.18 2.82 -2.28
N ARG A 43 6.13 2.09 -1.71
CA ARG A 43 7.54 2.51 -1.71
C ARG A 43 8.09 2.57 -3.14
N GLU A 44 7.76 1.60 -3.98
CA GLU A 44 8.16 1.59 -5.38
C GLU A 44 7.55 2.75 -6.17
N HIS A 45 6.28 3.09 -5.93
CA HIS A 45 5.64 4.25 -6.55
C HIS A 45 6.32 5.56 -6.13
N VAL A 46 6.64 5.73 -4.86
CA VAL A 46 7.34 6.93 -4.36
C VAL A 46 8.74 7.03 -4.97
N LEU A 47 9.50 5.93 -4.98
CA LEU A 47 10.84 5.90 -5.58
C LEU A 47 10.79 6.26 -7.06
N LYS A 48 9.83 5.71 -7.81
CA LYS A 48 9.63 6.07 -9.21
C LYS A 48 9.33 7.56 -9.37
N GLY A 49 8.48 8.14 -8.52
CA GLY A 49 8.21 9.57 -8.53
C GLY A 49 9.46 10.41 -8.27
N CYS A 50 10.28 10.03 -7.28
CA CYS A 50 11.57 10.69 -7.02
C CYS A 50 12.50 10.63 -8.22
N ASP A 51 12.66 9.45 -8.84
CA ASP A 51 13.50 9.27 -10.03
C ASP A 51 13.03 10.14 -11.20
N GLN A 52 11.71 10.33 -11.35
CA GLN A 52 11.13 11.22 -12.36
C GLN A 52 11.47 12.68 -12.07
N LEU A 53 11.33 13.13 -10.81
CA LEU A 53 11.71 14.50 -10.42
C LEU A 53 13.21 14.76 -10.66
N ASP A 54 14.07 13.82 -10.30
CA ASP A 54 15.53 13.93 -10.50
C ASP A 54 15.92 14.03 -11.99
N ARG A 55 15.10 13.48 -12.88
CA ARG A 55 15.25 13.58 -14.34
C ARG A 55 14.61 14.81 -14.95
N GLY A 56 13.95 15.64 -14.15
CA GLY A 56 13.18 16.79 -14.63
C GLY A 56 11.85 16.41 -15.30
N GLU A 57 11.36 15.18 -15.08
CA GLU A 57 10.06 14.71 -15.58
C GLU A 57 8.92 15.19 -14.65
N TYR A 58 8.79 16.51 -14.49
CA TYR A 58 7.75 17.14 -13.70
C TYR A 58 7.07 18.28 -14.46
N ILE A 59 5.90 18.67 -13.97
CA ILE A 59 5.19 19.87 -14.41
C ILE A 59 5.14 20.85 -13.25
N GLU A 60 5.35 22.13 -13.52
CA GLU A 60 5.14 23.19 -12.53
C GLU A 60 3.68 23.61 -12.59
N LEU A 61 3.01 23.56 -11.44
CA LEU A 61 1.62 23.99 -11.29
C LEU A 61 1.56 25.01 -10.16
N ASP A 62 0.88 26.12 -10.44
CA ASP A 62 0.40 27.04 -9.41
C ASP A 62 -0.94 26.56 -8.84
N ASP A 63 -1.52 27.31 -7.91
CA ASP A 63 -2.75 26.90 -7.22
C ASP A 63 -3.92 26.69 -8.20
N GLU A 64 -4.09 27.57 -9.19
CA GLU A 64 -5.13 27.45 -10.22
C GLU A 64 -4.85 26.27 -11.17
N GLY A 65 -3.59 26.06 -11.56
CA GLY A 65 -3.16 24.95 -12.39
C GLY A 65 -3.33 23.59 -11.71
N LEU A 66 -3.08 23.53 -10.41
CA LEU A 66 -3.26 22.33 -9.60
C LEU A 66 -4.74 21.94 -9.49
N GLU A 67 -5.61 22.91 -9.23
CA GLU A 67 -7.06 22.69 -9.17
C GLU A 67 -7.60 22.18 -10.52
N LYS A 68 -7.19 22.82 -11.62
CA LYS A 68 -7.57 22.39 -12.97
C LYS A 68 -7.07 20.98 -13.29
N PHE A 69 -5.81 20.68 -12.96
CA PHE A 69 -5.21 19.36 -13.19
C PHE A 69 -6.00 18.26 -12.48
N PHE A 70 -6.34 18.43 -11.21
CA PHE A 70 -7.12 17.43 -10.48
C PHE A 70 -8.55 17.33 -11.00
N ASN A 71 -9.21 18.45 -11.30
CA ASN A 71 -10.56 18.44 -11.88
C ASN A 71 -10.61 17.68 -13.21
N GLU A 72 -9.61 17.87 -14.09
CA GLU A 72 -9.50 17.11 -15.34
C GLU A 72 -9.23 15.61 -15.08
N LEU A 73 -8.31 15.30 -14.16
CA LEU A 73 -7.97 13.92 -13.81
C LEU A 73 -9.18 13.15 -13.24
N PHE A 74 -9.94 13.76 -12.33
CA PHE A 74 -11.12 13.14 -11.71
C PHE A 74 -12.32 13.07 -12.65
N ASN A 75 -12.49 14.05 -13.56
CA ASN A 75 -13.53 13.99 -14.59
C ASN A 75 -13.27 12.89 -15.63
N ILE A 76 -12.00 12.60 -15.94
CA ILE A 76 -11.61 11.49 -16.83
C ILE A 76 -11.76 10.13 -16.13
N ALA A 77 -11.58 10.08 -14.80
CA ALA A 77 -11.68 8.85 -14.01
C ALA A 77 -13.11 8.36 -13.74
N GLY A 78 -14.14 9.12 -14.13
CA GLY A 78 -15.54 8.70 -14.14
C GLY A 78 -16.02 8.02 -12.86
N VAL A 79 -15.96 8.74 -11.73
CA VAL A 79 -16.82 8.47 -10.57
C VAL A 79 -18.06 9.33 -10.66
#